data_AF-A0A1F9I6Q1-F1
#
_entry.id   AF-A0A1F9I6Q1-F1
#
_cell.length_a   1.000
_cell.length_b   1.000
_cell.length_c   1.000
_cell.angle_alpha   90.00
_cell.angle_beta   90.00
_cell.angle_gamma   90.00
#
_symmetry.space_group_name_H-M   'P 1'
#
loop_
_entity.id
_entity.type
_entity.pdbx_description
1 polymer ?
#
loop_
_entity_poly.entity_id
_entity_poly.type
_entity_poly.pdbx_seq_one_letter_code
_entity_poly.pdbx_strand_id
1 'polypeptide(L)' 'MVKKYYNLTVICEGAMPDFTLDEKAVDAFEKAFIDKEEVIKFVDMEDKGEVRLRNRKLVGYKKAQMTHLPKGLKDL' A
#
# COMPACT_ATOMS: atom_id res chain seq x y z
N MET A 1 11.08 18.11 -3.62
CA MET A 1 10.05 17.58 -2.68
C MET A 1 10.59 16.31 -2.07
N VAL A 2 10.49 16.13 -0.75
CA VAL A 2 10.85 14.87 -0.08
C VAL A 2 9.78 13.85 -0.41
N LYS A 3 10.13 12.71 -1.03
CA LYS A 3 9.19 11.61 -1.27
C LYS A 3 8.66 11.11 0.07
N LYS A 4 7.34 11.05 0.24
CA LYS A 4 6.70 10.45 1.41
C LYS A 4 6.37 8.99 1.11
N TYR A 5 6.57 8.15 2.11
CA TYR A 5 6.19 6.74 2.09
C TYR A 5 5.27 6.44 3.26
N TYR A 6 4.45 5.43 3.07
CA TYR A 6 3.45 4.99 4.01
C TYR A 6 3.54 3.47 4.13
N ASN A 7 3.34 2.99 5.35
CA ASN A 7 3.01 1.59 5.57
C ASN A 7 1.49 1.45 5.43
N LEU A 8 1.06 0.66 4.44
CA LEU A 8 -0.32 0.29 4.20
C LEU A 8 -0.56 -1.14 4.72
N THR A 9 -1.28 -1.26 5.82
CA THR A 9 -1.80 -2.55 6.31
C THR A 9 -3.16 -2.82 5.69
N VAL A 10 -3.28 -3.89 4.92
CA VAL A 10 -4.56 -4.30 4.33
C VAL A 10 -5.22 -5.36 5.20
N ILE A 11 -6.51 -5.26 5.45
CA ILE A 11 -7.26 -6.21 6.30
C ILE A 11 -8.08 -7.13 5.40
N CYS A 12 -7.67 -8.39 5.30
CA CYS A 12 -8.37 -9.47 4.63
C CYS A 12 -8.97 -10.44 5.66
N GLU A 13 -9.91 -11.30 5.27
CA GLU A 13 -10.44 -12.37 6.12
C GLU A 13 -9.31 -13.27 6.67
N GLY A 14 -8.87 -13.01 7.91
CA GLY A 14 -7.83 -13.77 8.60
C GLY A 14 -6.38 -13.40 8.26
N ALA A 15 -6.13 -12.35 7.47
CA ALA A 15 -4.77 -11.90 7.13
C ALA A 15 -4.66 -10.38 7.15
N MET A 16 -3.53 -9.87 7.63
CA MET A 16 -3.23 -8.45 7.67
C MET A 16 -1.84 -8.17 7.09
N PRO A 17 -1.64 -8.27 5.76
CA PRO A 17 -0.36 -7.95 5.15
C PRO A 17 -0.09 -6.44 5.20
N ASP A 18 1.17 -6.11 5.46
CA ASP A 18 1.71 -4.74 5.42
C ASP A 18 2.48 -4.54 4.11
N PHE A 19 2.35 -3.36 3.52
CA PHE A 19 3.05 -2.96 2.29
C PHE A 19 3.65 -1.57 2.44
N THR A 20 4.81 -1.33 1.85
CA THR A 20 5.41 0.00 1.84
C THR A 20 5.13 0.68 0.51
N LEU A 21 4.37 1.77 0.53
CA LEU A 21 3.91 2.47 -0.67
C LEU A 21 4.34 3.93 -0.66
N ASP A 22 4.52 4.52 -1.83
CA ASP A 22 4.64 5.97 -1.96
C ASP A 22 3.27 6.66 -1.85
N GLU A 23 3.27 7.98 -1.65
CA GLU A 23 2.05 8.79 -1.53
C GLU A 23 1.08 8.58 -2.70
N LYS A 24 1.59 8.48 -3.94
CA LYS A 24 0.77 8.34 -5.13
C LYS A 24 0.11 6.96 -5.21
N ALA A 25 0.83 5.91 -4.82
CA ALA A 25 0.33 4.55 -4.79
C ALA A 25 -0.72 4.35 -3.68
N VAL A 26 -0.54 4.99 -2.52
CA VAL A 26 -1.57 5.02 -1.47
C VAL A 26 -2.83 5.70 -1.98
N ASP A 27 -2.73 6.89 -2.56
CA ASP A 27 -3.91 7.61 -3.07
C ASP A 27 -4.65 6.81 -4.14
N ALA A 28 -3.91 6.14 -5.03
CA ALA A 28 -4.49 5.25 -6.04
C ALA A 28 -5.18 4.03 -5.40
N PHE A 29 -4.56 3.43 -4.38
CA PHE A 29 -5.17 2.33 -3.62
C PHE A 29 -6.47 2.76 -2.96
N GLU A 30 -6.48 3.90 -2.26
CA GLU A 30 -7.66 4.39 -1.53
C GLU A 30 -8.81 4.67 -2.49
N LYS A 31 -8.51 5.29 -3.63
CA LYS A 31 -9.51 5.52 -4.68
C LYS A 31 -10.09 4.22 -5.20
N ALA A 32 -9.24 3.24 -5.57
CA ALA A 32 -9.71 1.94 -6.07
C ALA A 32 -10.53 1.16 -5.02
N PHE A 33 -10.17 1.30 -3.74
CA PHE A 33 -10.92 0.73 -2.63
C PHE A 33 -12.32 1.37 -2.50
N ILE A 34 -12.39 2.71 -2.51
CA ILE A 34 -13.65 3.47 -2.42
C ILE A 34 -14.55 3.21 -3.63
N ASP A 35 -13.97 3.22 -4.83
CA ASP A 35 -14.66 2.97 -6.10
C ASP A 35 -15.09 1.50 -6.27
N LYS A 36 -14.75 0.64 -5.30
CA LYS A 36 -15.04 -0.81 -5.30
C LYS A 36 -14.55 -1.52 -6.56
N GLU A 37 -13.40 -1.11 -7.09
CA GLU A 37 -12.76 -1.78 -8.23
C GLU A 37 -12.53 -3.26 -7.92
N GLU A 38 -12.68 -4.17 -8.88
CA GLU A 38 -12.52 -5.61 -8.58
C GLU A 38 -11.13 -5.99 -8.10
N VAL A 39 -10.10 -5.34 -8.67
CA VAL A 39 -8.69 -5.63 -8.42
C VAL A 39 -7.91 -4.33 -8.24
N ILE A 40 -7.29 -4.18 -7.08
CA ILE A 40 -6.39 -3.06 -6.77
C ILE A 40 -4.96 -3.50 -7.06
N LYS A 41 -4.21 -2.68 -7.80
CA LYS A 41 -2.81 -2.96 -8.17
C LYS A 41 -1.91 -1.83 -7.70
N PHE A 42 -0.78 -2.18 -7.12
CA PHE A 42 0.25 -1.23 -6.72
C PHE A 42 1.61 -1.93 -6.65
N VAL A 43 2.68 -1.15 -6.56
CA VAL A 43 4.05 -1.68 -6.37
C VAL A 43 4.42 -1.51 -4.91
N ASP A 44 4.79 -2.60 -4.26
CA ASP A 44 5.41 -2.53 -2.94
C ASP A 44 6.86 -2.07 -3.10
N MET A 45 7.23 -1.03 -2.39
CA MET A 45 8.53 -0.39 -2.52
C MET A 45 9.64 -1.16 -1.81
N GLU A 46 9.32 -1.97 -0.79
CA GLU A 46 10.31 -2.84 -0.13
C GLU A 46 10.70 -4.03 -1.01
N ASP A 47 9.71 -4.78 -1.48
CA ASP A 47 9.94 -5.96 -2.32
C ASP A 47 10.08 -5.64 -3.82
N LYS A 48 9.81 -4.40 -4.23
CA LYS A 48 9.77 -3.93 -5.63
C LYS A 48 8.85 -4.77 -6.53
N GLY A 49 7.93 -5.51 -5.93
CA GLY A 49 7.01 -6.42 -6.60
C GLY A 49 5.67 -5.75 -6.90
N GLU A 50 5.08 -6.10 -8.03
CA GLU A 50 3.68 -5.76 -8.30
C GLU A 50 2.76 -6.62 -7.42
N VAL A 51 1.95 -5.94 -6.60
CA VAL A 51 0.94 -6.56 -5.76
C VAL A 51 -0.42 -6.41 -6.43
N ARG A 52 -1.20 -7.49 -6.45
CA ARG A 52 -2.58 -7.51 -6.94
C ARG A 52 -3.52 -8.01 -5.86
N LEU A 53 -4.37 -7.14 -5.35
CA LEU A 53 -5.35 -7.47 -4.32
C LEU A 53 -6.75 -7.54 -4.91
N ARG A 54 -7.53 -8.54 -4.51
CA ARG A 54 -8.95 -8.63 -4.85
C ARG A 54 -9.75 -7.81 -3.85
N ASN A 55 -10.34 -6.70 -4.28
CA ASN A 55 -11.02 -5.76 -3.39
C ASN A 55 -12.19 -6.41 -2.64
N ARG A 56 -12.91 -7.35 -3.28
CA ARG A 56 -13.98 -8.13 -2.64
C ARG A 56 -13.55 -8.93 -1.39
N LYS A 57 -12.26 -9.15 -1.20
CA LYS A 57 -11.70 -9.83 -0.02
C LYS A 57 -11.19 -8.87 1.06
N LEU A 58 -11.20 -7.57 0.76
CA LEU A 58 -10.72 -6.52 1.66
C LEU A 58 -11.88 -6.07 2.54
N VAL A 59 -11.67 -6.19 3.84
CA VAL A 59 -12.61 -5.72 4.88
C VAL A 59 -12.30 -4.28 5.25
N GLY A 60 -11.04 -3.86 5.08
CA GLY A 60 -10.58 -2.50 5.31
C GLY A 60 -9.08 -2.37 5.09
N TYR A 61 -8.54 -1.20 5.44
CA TYR A 61 -7.10 -0.94 5.43
C TYR A 61 -6.75 0.10 6.51
N LYS A 62 -5.47 0.19 6.85
CA LYS A 62 -4.88 1.25 7.67
C LYS A 62 -3.64 1.77 6.97
N LYS A 63 -3.40 3.08 7.03
CA LYS A 63 -2.16 3.69 6.56
C LYS A 63 -1.46 4.44 7.68
N ALA A 64 -0.14 4.35 7.74
CA ALA A 64 0.70 5.11 8.65
C ALA A 64 1.85 5.76 7.87
N GLN A 65 2.02 7.08 7.99
CA GLN A 65 3.14 7.76 7.35
C GLN A 65 4.45 7.34 8.01
N MET A 66 5.44 6.95 7.21
CA MET A 66 6.75 6.57 7.73
C MET A 66 7.55 7.81 8.11
N THR A 67 7.96 7.87 9.37
CA THR A 67 8.84 8.94 9.89
C THR A 67 10.32 8.60 9.70
N HIS A 68 10.64 7.31 9.66
CA HIS A 68 11.98 6.78 9.38
C HIS A 68 11.90 5.77 8.24
N LEU A 69 12.62 6.04 7.15
CA LEU A 69 12.73 5.10 6.03
C LEU A 69 13.81 4.05 6.32
N PRO A 70 13.54 2.76 6.08
CA PRO A 70 14.55 1.73 6.03
C PRO A 70 15.67 2.13 5.08
N LYS A 71 16.94 1.83 5.42
CA LYS A 71 18.10 2.21 4.60
C LYS A 71 17.96 1.80 3.12
N GLY A 72 17.35 0.65 2.84
CA GLY A 72 17.14 0.15 1.47
C GLY A 72 16.17 0.98 0.61
N LEU A 73 15.30 1.79 1.22
CA LEU A 73 14.36 2.68 0.52
C LEU A 73 14.92 4.10 0.32
N LYS A 74 15.94 4.47 1.10
CA LYS A 74 16.55 5.80 1.06
C LYS A 74 17.31 6.05 -0.25
N ASP A 75 17.75 4.98 -0.91
CA ASP A 75 18.57 5.00 -2.13
C ASP A 75 17.75 4.75 -3.43
N LEU A 76 16.40 4.81 -3.38
CA LEU A 76 15.44 4.58 -4.49
C LEU A 76 14.77 5.87 -5.04
#